data_AF-A0A9D7C8W6-F1
#
_entry.id   AF-A0A9D7C8W6-F1
#
_cell.length_a   1.000
_cell.length_b   1.000
_cell.length_c   1.000
_cell.angle_alpha   90.00
_cell.angle_beta   90.00
_cell.angle_gamma   90.00
#
_symmetry.space_group_name_H-M   'P 1'
#
loop_
_entity.id
_entity.type
_entity.pdbx_description
1 polymer ?
#
loop_
_entity_poly.entity_id
_entity_poly.type
_entity_poly.pdbx_seq_one_letter_code
_entity_poly.pdbx_strand_id
1 'polypeptide(L)'
;MLSYALSGLYAIALIITIFKLREWLDPAVVIESDKYALYSVFSFLITLLVISNYAISDFMQQWKQSELKAEHMKQQMLKSEYESLKNQVNPHFLFNSLNTLTALIGEDPEKATDFVQKLSRVFRYALQNQEKNTIDLGSEIEIVNAYLFLQKMRFGQNLQFHVDVPASLNGSQVITQGLLTLVENAIKHNEASNENPLLIDISLEGRDYIVVKNNLRRKKMTQPSTGIGLPNIISRCESLTSNPVIIREVANEFIVKLPIIHA
;
A
#
# COMPACT_ATOMS: atom_id res chain seq x y z
N MET A 1 20.81 18.32 -29.74
CA MET A 1 20.27 19.43 -30.57
C MET A 1 21.35 20.43 -31.01
N LEU A 2 22.07 21.08 -30.09
CA LEU A 2 23.07 22.12 -30.44
C LEU A 2 24.13 21.64 -31.45
N SER A 3 24.72 20.45 -31.23
CA SER A 3 25.75 19.88 -32.09
C SER A 3 25.32 19.64 -33.55
N TYR A 4 24.02 19.43 -33.80
CA TYR A 4 23.50 19.09 -35.13
C TYR A 4 23.03 20.33 -35.91
N ALA A 5 22.53 21.34 -35.20
CA ALA A 5 22.34 22.67 -35.77
C ALA A 5 23.71 23.24 -36.23
N LEU A 6 24.74 23.02 -35.42
CA LEU A 6 26.13 23.34 -35.77
C LEU A 6 26.62 22.56 -37.00
N SER A 7 26.32 21.27 -37.15
CA SER A 7 26.72 20.51 -38.34
C SER A 7 25.96 20.94 -39.61
N GLY A 8 24.69 21.32 -39.49
CA GLY A 8 23.90 21.85 -40.61
C GLY A 8 24.42 23.21 -41.09
N LEU A 9 24.72 24.11 -40.15
CA LEU A 9 25.38 25.39 -40.44
C LEU A 9 26.75 25.19 -41.06
N TYR A 10 27.51 24.19 -40.59
CA TYR A 10 28.81 23.84 -41.14
C TYR A 10 28.71 23.31 -42.57
N ALA A 11 27.68 22.51 -42.89
CA ALA A 11 27.44 22.02 -44.25
C ALA A 11 27.08 23.17 -45.22
N ILE A 12 26.23 24.11 -44.80
CA ILE A 12 25.88 25.30 -45.59
C ILE A 12 27.14 26.15 -45.83
N ALA A 13 27.92 26.41 -44.78
CA ALA A 13 29.16 27.18 -44.87
C ALA A 13 30.20 26.49 -45.79
N LEU A 14 30.32 25.16 -45.72
CA LEU A 14 31.21 24.37 -46.57
C LEU A 14 30.78 24.46 -48.04
N ILE A 15 29.49 24.35 -48.34
CA ILE A 15 28.94 24.47 -49.69
C ILE A 15 29.26 25.87 -50.27
N ILE A 16 29.00 26.93 -49.50
CA ILE A 16 29.33 28.31 -49.90
C ILE A 16 30.84 28.47 -50.13
N THR A 17 31.67 27.88 -49.27
CA THR A 17 33.14 27.95 -49.38
C THR A 17 33.65 27.21 -50.61
N ILE A 18 33.09 26.04 -50.95
CA ILE A 18 33.44 25.27 -52.15
C ILE A 18 33.09 26.06 -53.42
N PHE A 19 31.92 26.72 -53.45
CA PHE A 19 31.55 27.53 -54.61
C PHE A 19 32.46 28.76 -54.77
N LYS A 20 32.76 29.48 -53.68
CA LYS A 20 33.72 30.59 -53.72
C LYS A 20 35.12 30.16 -54.13
N LEU A 21 35.57 28.99 -53.66
CA LEU A 21 36.87 28.44 -54.05
C LEU A 21 36.91 28.08 -55.54
N ARG A 22 35.79 27.59 -56.10
CA ARG A 22 35.68 27.29 -57.52
C ARG A 22 35.74 28.55 -58.39
N GLU A 23 35.07 29.62 -58.00
CA GLU A 23 35.19 30.92 -58.69
C GLU A 23 36.62 31.49 -58.62
N TRP A 24 37.33 31.26 -57.52
CA TRP A 24 38.73 31.67 -57.38
C TRP A 24 39.69 30.85 -58.27
N LEU A 25 39.43 29.54 -58.44
CA LEU A 25 40.23 28.64 -59.27
C LEU A 25 40.00 28.82 -60.78
N ASP A 26 38.78 29.15 -61.18
CA ASP A 26 38.43 29.40 -62.58
C ASP A 26 37.55 30.67 -62.70
N PRO A 27 38.17 31.85 -62.89
CA PRO A 27 37.45 33.12 -62.97
C PRO A 27 36.49 33.22 -64.15
N ALA A 28 36.58 32.33 -65.14
CA ALA A 28 35.66 32.29 -66.28
C ALA A 28 34.31 31.64 -65.91
N VAL A 29 34.25 30.91 -64.80
CA VAL A 29 33.02 30.31 -64.26
C VAL A 29 32.45 31.23 -63.19
N VAL A 30 31.72 32.27 -63.62
CA VAL A 30 30.94 33.11 -62.71
C VAL A 30 29.56 32.49 -62.55
N ILE A 31 29.22 32.07 -61.33
CA ILE A 31 27.86 31.60 -61.05
C ILE A 31 26.97 32.84 -60.86
N GLU A 32 25.88 32.93 -61.62
CA GLU A 32 24.92 34.04 -61.47
C GLU A 32 24.33 34.09 -60.06
N SER A 33 24.11 35.30 -59.53
CA SER A 33 23.59 35.54 -58.17
C SER A 33 22.31 34.77 -57.85
N ASP A 34 21.45 34.57 -58.85
CA ASP A 34 20.15 33.89 -58.68
C ASP A 34 20.31 32.38 -58.43
N LYS A 35 21.39 31.77 -58.96
CA LYS A 35 21.70 30.35 -58.74
C LYS A 35 22.22 30.11 -57.32
N TYR A 36 22.98 31.05 -56.76
CA TYR A 36 23.40 31.02 -55.36
C TYR A 36 22.22 31.05 -54.39
N ALA A 37 21.26 31.95 -54.65
CA ALA A 37 20.04 32.02 -53.85
C ALA A 37 19.29 30.68 -53.88
N LEU A 38 19.08 30.10 -55.06
CA LEU A 38 18.41 28.81 -55.23
C LEU A 38 19.11 27.66 -54.49
N TYR A 39 20.44 27.54 -54.61
CA TYR A 39 21.20 26.49 -53.91
C TYR A 39 21.19 26.68 -52.39
N SER A 40 21.26 27.92 -51.90
CA SER A 40 21.20 28.21 -50.46
C SER A 40 19.84 27.85 -49.85
N VAL A 41 18.75 28.14 -50.56
CA VAL A 41 17.39 27.75 -50.16
C VAL A 41 17.26 26.23 -50.15
N PHE A 42 17.73 25.55 -51.20
CA PHE A 42 17.67 24.08 -51.28
C PHE A 42 18.48 23.41 -50.14
N SER A 43 19.68 23.92 -49.84
CA SER A 43 20.52 23.44 -48.74
C SER A 43 19.87 23.66 -47.36
N PHE A 44 19.22 24.82 -47.17
CA PHE A 44 18.46 25.11 -45.95
C PHE A 44 17.27 24.15 -45.77
N LEU A 45 16.49 23.90 -46.84
CA LEU A 45 15.37 22.96 -46.80
C LEU A 45 15.82 21.53 -46.47
N ILE A 46 16.93 21.07 -47.06
CA ILE A 46 17.52 19.76 -46.73
C ILE A 46 17.92 19.71 -45.25
N THR A 47 18.59 20.75 -44.76
CA THR A 47 19.04 20.81 -43.36
C THR A 47 17.85 20.77 -42.40
N LEU A 48 16.79 21.52 -42.70
CA LEU A 48 15.56 21.52 -41.92
C LEU A 48 14.90 20.13 -41.91
N LEU A 49 14.88 19.45 -43.07
CA LEU A 49 14.36 18.09 -43.19
C LEU A 49 15.19 17.08 -42.39
N VAL A 50 16.52 17.19 -42.37
CA VAL A 50 17.39 16.30 -41.57
C VAL A 50 17.16 16.53 -40.07
N ILE A 51 17.11 17.79 -39.64
CA ILE A 51 16.88 18.14 -38.23
C ILE A 51 15.50 17.67 -37.77
N SER A 52 14.45 17.86 -38.60
CA SER A 52 13.10 17.43 -38.25
C SER A 52 12.97 15.92 -38.14
N ASN A 53 13.55 15.15 -39.07
CA ASN A 53 13.57 13.68 -38.98
C ASN A 53 14.26 13.20 -37.70
N TYR A 54 15.38 13.81 -37.33
CA TYR A 54 16.07 13.46 -36.10
C TYR A 54 15.25 13.84 -34.85
N ALA A 55 14.67 15.04 -34.81
CA ALA A 55 13.84 15.50 -33.71
C ALA A 55 12.61 14.60 -33.52
N ILE A 56 11.98 14.18 -34.61
CA ILE A 56 10.88 13.20 -34.59
C ILE A 56 11.37 11.87 -34.03
N SER A 57 12.52 11.37 -34.48
CA SER A 57 13.08 10.09 -33.99
C SER A 57 13.38 10.11 -32.49
N ASP A 58 14.03 11.17 -32.01
CA ASP A 58 14.36 11.36 -30.59
C ASP A 58 13.07 11.51 -29.75
N PHE A 59 12.12 12.31 -30.21
CA PHE A 59 10.82 12.44 -29.57
C PHE A 59 10.07 11.09 -29.49
N MET A 60 10.07 10.31 -30.56
CA MET A 60 9.45 8.98 -30.58
C MET A 60 10.13 8.00 -29.61
N GLN A 61 11.45 8.06 -29.47
CA GLN A 61 12.17 7.25 -28.49
C GLN A 61 11.81 7.65 -27.06
N GLN A 62 11.81 8.94 -26.75
CA GLN A 62 11.44 9.44 -25.42
C GLN A 62 9.98 9.12 -25.09
N TRP A 63 9.07 9.27 -26.06
CA TRP A 63 7.67 8.88 -25.91
C TRP A 63 7.56 7.40 -25.56
N LYS A 64 8.22 6.52 -26.33
CA LYS A 64 8.21 5.07 -26.10
C LYS A 64 8.78 4.70 -24.73
N GLN A 65 9.86 5.36 -24.29
CA GLN A 65 10.42 5.16 -22.95
C GLN A 65 9.45 5.60 -21.85
N SER A 66 8.78 6.74 -22.03
CA SER A 66 7.77 7.22 -21.09
C SER A 66 6.58 6.26 -20.99
N GLU A 67 6.11 5.73 -22.12
CA GLU A 67 5.04 4.74 -22.18
C GLU A 67 5.43 3.43 -21.50
N LEU A 68 6.63 2.91 -21.79
CA LEU A 68 7.17 1.72 -21.11
C LEU A 68 7.30 1.94 -19.60
N LYS A 69 7.76 3.12 -19.17
CA LYS A 69 7.86 3.46 -17.75
C LYS A 69 6.49 3.53 -17.09
N ALA A 70 5.51 4.14 -17.75
CA ALA A 70 4.13 4.20 -17.26
C ALA A 70 3.51 2.80 -17.14
N GLU A 71 3.70 1.94 -18.13
CA GLU A 71 3.24 0.55 -18.09
C GLU A 71 3.93 -0.24 -16.97
N HIS A 72 5.25 -0.10 -16.79
CA HIS A 72 5.96 -0.71 -15.67
C HIS A 72 5.44 -0.23 -14.31
N MET A 73 5.19 1.06 -14.14
CA MET A 73 4.61 1.60 -12.90
C MET A 73 3.21 1.06 -12.65
N LYS A 74 2.38 0.97 -13.70
CA LYS A 74 1.04 0.37 -13.63
C LYS A 74 1.10 -1.11 -13.23
N GLN A 75 2.02 -1.88 -13.80
CA GLN A 75 2.23 -3.29 -13.43
C GLN A 75 2.69 -3.44 -11.98
N GLN A 76 3.59 -2.57 -11.51
CA GLN A 76 4.03 -2.57 -10.10
C GLN A 76 2.85 -2.23 -9.16
N MET A 77 2.03 -1.25 -9.52
CA MET A 77 0.83 -0.89 -8.77
C MET A 77 -0.16 -2.05 -8.71
N LEU A 78 -0.48 -2.66 -9.85
CA LEU A 78 -1.39 -3.82 -9.92
C LEU A 78 -0.85 -5.01 -9.14
N LYS A 79 0.47 -5.27 -9.20
CA LYS A 79 1.11 -6.32 -8.41
C LYS A 79 1.01 -6.03 -6.91
N SER A 80 1.26 -4.79 -6.49
CA SER A 80 1.13 -4.37 -5.09
C SER A 80 -0.30 -4.47 -4.60
N GLU A 81 -1.27 -4.08 -5.43
CA GLU A 81 -2.70 -4.16 -5.12
C GLU A 81 -3.14 -5.63 -5.04
N TYR A 82 -2.68 -6.48 -5.95
CA TYR A 82 -2.90 -7.92 -5.91
C TYR A 82 -2.29 -8.57 -4.66
N GLU A 83 -1.04 -8.23 -4.30
CA GLU A 83 -0.40 -8.72 -3.07
C GLU A 83 -1.14 -8.23 -1.82
N SER A 84 -1.61 -6.98 -1.82
CA SER A 84 -2.47 -6.44 -0.77
C SER A 84 -3.76 -7.26 -0.66
N LEU A 85 -4.50 -7.45 -1.77
CA LEU A 85 -5.73 -8.24 -1.85
C LEU A 85 -5.53 -9.68 -1.38
N LYS A 86 -4.43 -10.32 -1.81
CA LYS A 86 -4.07 -11.68 -1.37
C LYS A 86 -3.84 -11.75 0.14
N ASN A 87 -3.23 -10.72 0.72
CA ASN A 87 -3.00 -10.64 2.17
C ASN A 87 -4.27 -10.26 2.96
N GLN A 88 -5.35 -9.82 2.30
CA GLN A 88 -6.63 -9.52 2.98
C GLN A 88 -7.29 -10.77 3.58
N VAL A 89 -6.98 -11.96 3.03
CA VAL A 89 -7.27 -13.23 3.68
C VAL A 89 -5.99 -13.67 4.37
N ASN A 90 -5.91 -13.57 5.71
CA ASN A 90 -4.77 -14.08 6.48
C ASN A 90 -4.70 -15.61 6.28
N PRO A 91 -3.83 -16.15 5.39
CA PRO A 91 -3.94 -17.55 4.98
C PRO A 91 -3.60 -18.46 6.15
N HIS A 92 -2.66 -18.02 6.98
CA HIS A 92 -2.29 -18.74 8.20
C HIS A 92 -3.45 -18.80 9.19
N PHE A 93 -4.21 -17.72 9.38
CA PHE A 93 -5.41 -17.78 10.21
C PHE A 93 -6.42 -18.77 9.62
N LEU A 94 -6.72 -18.69 8.32
CA LEU A 94 -7.66 -19.59 7.64
C LEU A 94 -7.27 -21.06 7.82
N PHE A 95 -6.03 -21.45 7.48
CA PHE A 95 -5.57 -22.83 7.60
C PHE A 95 -5.62 -23.34 9.04
N ASN A 96 -5.22 -22.51 10.01
CA ASN A 96 -5.30 -22.90 11.42
C ASN A 96 -6.75 -23.06 11.89
N SER A 97 -7.65 -22.18 11.47
CA SER A 97 -9.07 -22.28 11.79
C SER A 97 -9.69 -23.55 11.21
N LEU A 98 -9.32 -23.94 9.99
CA LEU A 98 -9.76 -25.20 9.40
C LEU A 98 -9.25 -26.42 10.18
N ASN A 99 -7.98 -26.42 10.60
CA ASN A 99 -7.44 -27.51 11.43
C ASN A 99 -8.14 -27.62 12.78
N THR A 100 -8.39 -26.50 13.46
CA THR A 100 -9.15 -26.47 14.72
C THR A 100 -10.58 -26.98 14.50
N LEU A 101 -11.22 -26.56 13.40
CA LEU A 101 -12.55 -27.06 13.04
C LEU A 101 -12.56 -28.57 12.81
N THR A 102 -11.60 -29.13 12.07
CA THR A 102 -11.51 -30.57 11.84
C THR A 102 -11.39 -31.35 13.14
N ALA A 103 -10.62 -30.86 14.12
CA ALA A 103 -10.55 -31.46 15.45
C ALA A 103 -11.90 -31.37 16.18
N LEU A 104 -12.54 -30.20 16.17
CA LEU A 104 -13.83 -29.97 16.83
C LEU A 104 -14.97 -30.83 16.25
N ILE A 105 -14.97 -31.12 14.95
CA ILE A 105 -16.01 -31.97 14.34
C ILE A 105 -16.05 -33.36 14.98
N GLY A 106 -14.89 -33.91 15.37
CA GLY A 106 -14.79 -35.20 16.03
C GLY A 106 -15.07 -35.16 17.53
N GLU A 107 -14.66 -34.08 18.22
CA GLU A 107 -14.76 -33.97 19.69
C GLU A 107 -16.10 -33.36 20.16
N ASP A 108 -16.58 -32.31 19.50
CA ASP A 108 -17.76 -31.54 19.91
C ASP A 108 -18.43 -30.88 18.68
N PRO A 109 -19.37 -31.58 18.02
CA PRO A 109 -20.03 -31.10 16.81
C PRO A 109 -20.84 -29.80 16.98
N GLU A 110 -21.39 -29.56 18.17
CA GLU A 110 -22.12 -28.32 18.46
C GLU A 110 -21.15 -27.14 18.50
N LYS A 111 -20.02 -27.28 19.21
CA LYS A 111 -18.96 -26.26 19.18
C LYS A 111 -18.35 -26.09 17.79
N ALA A 112 -18.23 -27.14 17.00
CA ALA A 112 -17.77 -27.04 15.61
C ALA A 112 -18.71 -26.16 14.77
N THR A 113 -20.02 -26.31 14.95
CA THR A 113 -21.03 -25.49 14.27
C THR A 113 -20.90 -24.02 14.66
N ASP A 114 -20.79 -23.74 15.96
CA ASP A 114 -20.61 -22.38 16.47
C ASP A 114 -19.29 -21.75 15.99
N PHE A 115 -18.22 -22.55 15.93
CA PHE A 115 -16.92 -22.14 15.41
C PHE A 115 -17.01 -21.72 13.93
N VAL A 116 -17.68 -22.50 13.08
CA VAL A 116 -17.86 -22.15 11.65
C VAL A 116 -18.67 -20.87 11.49
N GLN A 117 -19.73 -20.69 12.28
CA GLN A 117 -20.56 -19.48 12.22
C GLN A 117 -19.75 -18.24 12.60
N LYS A 118 -18.98 -18.29 13.70
CA LYS A 118 -18.11 -17.20 14.12
C LYS A 118 -16.98 -16.93 13.13
N LEU A 119 -16.39 -17.98 12.54
CA LEU A 119 -15.38 -17.87 11.49
C LEU A 119 -15.93 -17.13 10.27
N SER A 120 -17.10 -17.55 9.78
CA SER A 120 -17.80 -16.91 8.66
C SER A 120 -18.10 -15.44 8.94
N ARG A 121 -18.53 -15.13 10.18
CA ARG A 121 -18.82 -13.76 10.62
C ARG A 121 -17.57 -12.87 10.60
N VAL A 122 -16.45 -13.34 11.15
CA VAL A 122 -15.17 -12.62 11.15
C VAL A 122 -14.68 -12.35 9.72
N PHE A 123 -14.71 -13.37 8.84
CA PHE A 123 -14.29 -13.19 7.44
C PHE A 123 -15.20 -12.22 6.68
N ARG A 124 -16.52 -12.35 6.84
CA ARG A 124 -17.48 -11.43 6.22
C ARG A 124 -17.22 -9.99 6.67
N TYR A 125 -16.97 -9.79 7.96
CA TYR A 125 -16.64 -8.49 8.50
C TYR A 125 -15.35 -7.91 7.90
N ALA A 126 -14.29 -8.71 7.83
CA ALA A 126 -12.98 -8.31 7.29
C ALA A 126 -13.05 -7.94 5.80
N LEU A 127 -13.96 -8.55 5.03
CA LEU A 127 -14.15 -8.28 3.61
C LEU A 127 -15.12 -7.12 3.34
N GLN A 128 -16.21 -6.98 4.10
CA GLN A 128 -17.28 -6.02 3.78
C GLN A 128 -17.07 -4.63 4.38
N ASN A 129 -16.31 -4.49 5.47
CA ASN A 129 -16.18 -3.22 6.18
C ASN A 129 -14.83 -2.52 5.92
N GLN A 130 -14.11 -2.87 4.86
CA GLN A 130 -12.83 -2.20 4.52
C GLN A 130 -13.02 -0.74 4.08
N GLU A 131 -14.10 -0.44 3.36
CA GLU A 131 -14.36 0.91 2.83
C GLU A 131 -14.96 1.86 3.88
N LYS A 132 -15.44 1.32 5.01
CA LYS A 132 -16.04 2.14 6.07
C LYS A 132 -14.96 2.70 6.97
N ASN A 133 -14.96 4.02 7.15
CA ASN A 133 -14.04 4.70 8.06
C ASN A 133 -14.33 4.40 9.54
N THR A 134 -15.62 4.31 9.89
CA THR A 134 -16.08 4.06 11.25
C THR A 134 -17.18 2.99 11.29
N ILE A 135 -17.35 2.39 12.47
CA ILE A 135 -18.41 1.43 12.78
C ILE A 135 -18.88 1.63 14.21
N ASP A 136 -20.12 1.23 14.51
CA ASP A 136 -20.62 1.13 15.88
C ASP A 136 -19.71 0.26 16.76
N LEU A 137 -19.40 0.76 17.94
CA LEU A 137 -18.50 0.10 18.89
C LEU A 137 -19.02 -1.27 19.32
N GLY A 138 -20.33 -1.41 19.56
CA GLY A 138 -20.92 -2.70 19.91
C GLY A 138 -20.70 -3.74 18.80
N SER A 139 -20.90 -3.33 17.55
CA SER A 139 -20.63 -4.16 16.38
C SER A 139 -19.16 -4.58 16.28
N GLU A 140 -18.22 -3.66 16.53
CA GLU A 140 -16.78 -3.97 16.56
C GLU A 140 -16.45 -4.98 17.67
N ILE A 141 -16.96 -4.77 18.88
CA ILE A 141 -16.75 -5.65 20.03
C ILE A 141 -17.31 -7.05 19.79
N GLU A 142 -18.47 -7.18 19.15
CA GLU A 142 -19.02 -8.49 18.77
C GLU A 142 -18.09 -9.27 17.84
N ILE A 143 -17.44 -8.58 16.89
CA ILE A 143 -16.47 -9.22 15.99
C ILE A 143 -15.19 -9.58 16.73
N VAL A 144 -14.69 -8.70 17.59
CA VAL A 144 -13.51 -8.98 18.43
C VAL A 144 -13.76 -10.20 19.33
N ASN A 145 -14.94 -10.30 19.94
CA ASN A 145 -15.32 -11.46 20.74
C ASN A 145 -15.38 -12.75 19.91
N ALA A 146 -15.95 -12.68 18.69
CA ALA A 146 -15.94 -13.81 17.77
C ALA A 146 -14.50 -14.22 17.41
N TYR A 147 -13.62 -13.27 17.13
CA TYR A 147 -12.21 -13.54 16.85
C TYR A 147 -11.47 -14.15 18.04
N LEU A 148 -11.61 -13.58 19.23
CA LEU A 148 -11.03 -14.08 20.48
C LEU A 148 -11.51 -15.49 20.80
N PHE A 149 -12.79 -15.80 20.56
CA PHE A 149 -13.33 -17.15 20.68
C PHE A 149 -12.60 -18.15 19.76
N LEU A 150 -12.43 -17.81 18.48
CA LEU A 150 -11.73 -18.67 17.51
C LEU A 150 -10.29 -18.94 17.96
N GLN A 151 -9.59 -17.89 18.45
CA GLN A 151 -8.23 -18.02 18.95
C GLN A 151 -8.19 -18.81 20.27
N LYS A 152 -9.18 -18.67 21.15
CA LYS A 152 -9.28 -19.44 22.40
C LYS A 152 -9.46 -20.93 22.15
N MET A 153 -10.24 -21.31 21.14
CA MET A 153 -10.38 -22.72 20.75
C MET A 153 -9.06 -23.31 20.24
N ARG A 154 -8.21 -22.48 19.62
CA ARG A 154 -6.88 -22.91 19.17
C ARG A 154 -5.85 -22.97 20.30
N PHE A 155 -5.76 -21.92 21.11
CA PHE A 155 -4.71 -21.76 22.12
C PHE A 155 -5.09 -22.33 23.49
N GLY A 156 -6.35 -22.75 23.69
CA GLY A 156 -6.83 -23.31 24.94
C GLY A 156 -6.60 -22.36 26.11
N GLN A 157 -5.98 -22.84 27.19
CA GLN A 157 -5.71 -22.01 28.38
C GLN A 157 -4.58 -20.99 28.22
N ASN A 158 -3.84 -21.06 27.11
CA ASN A 158 -2.68 -20.19 26.85
C ASN A 158 -3.07 -18.80 26.37
N LEU A 159 -4.32 -18.61 25.97
CA LEU A 159 -4.91 -17.31 25.70
C LEU A 159 -6.02 -17.06 26.71
N GLN A 160 -5.93 -15.98 27.46
CA GLN A 160 -7.00 -15.53 28.35
C GLN A 160 -7.34 -14.09 27.99
N PHE A 161 -8.62 -13.76 28.02
CA PHE A 161 -9.06 -12.42 27.68
C PHE A 161 -10.22 -11.98 28.55
N HIS A 162 -10.30 -10.69 28.75
CA HIS A 162 -11.39 -10.02 29.43
C HIS A 162 -11.86 -8.84 28.57
N VAL A 163 -13.17 -8.69 28.43
CA VAL A 163 -13.79 -7.60 27.68
C VAL A 163 -14.83 -6.97 28.59
N ASP A 164 -14.53 -5.76 29.08
CA ASP A 164 -15.39 -4.96 29.94
C ASP A 164 -15.74 -3.64 29.23
N VAL A 165 -16.74 -3.74 28.36
CA VAL A 165 -17.26 -2.59 27.61
C VAL A 165 -18.77 -2.50 27.86
N PRO A 166 -19.26 -1.43 28.51
CA PRO A 166 -20.67 -1.27 28.83
C PRO A 166 -21.54 -1.20 27.57
N ALA A 167 -22.68 -1.91 27.59
CA ALA A 167 -23.68 -1.83 26.51
C ALA A 167 -24.32 -0.44 26.36
N SER A 168 -24.17 0.44 27.36
CA SER A 168 -24.64 1.83 27.31
C SER A 168 -23.93 2.71 26.28
N LEU A 169 -22.86 2.22 25.66
CA LEU A 169 -22.14 2.90 24.58
C LEU A 169 -22.68 2.60 23.18
N ASN A 170 -23.79 1.86 23.05
CA ASN A 170 -24.48 1.66 21.77
C ASN A 170 -24.74 3.00 21.08
N GLY A 171 -24.27 3.16 19.83
CA GLY A 171 -24.32 4.42 19.08
C GLY A 171 -23.00 5.21 19.08
N SER A 172 -22.03 4.86 19.93
CA SER A 172 -20.66 5.38 19.84
C SER A 172 -19.93 4.71 18.68
N GLN A 173 -19.12 5.46 17.94
CA GLN A 173 -18.35 4.91 16.83
C GLN A 173 -16.88 4.70 17.18
N VAL A 174 -16.25 3.77 16.49
CA VAL A 174 -14.80 3.57 16.50
C VAL A 174 -14.32 3.38 15.07
N ILE A 175 -13.01 3.52 14.88
CA ILE A 175 -12.39 3.20 13.60
C ILE A 175 -12.61 1.71 13.26
N THR A 176 -13.10 1.47 12.05
CA THR A 176 -13.38 0.10 11.59
C THR A 176 -12.10 -0.73 11.55
N GLN A 177 -12.18 -1.96 12.05
CA GLN A 177 -11.08 -2.92 12.22
C GLN A 177 -9.98 -2.49 13.20
N GLY A 178 -10.18 -1.39 13.93
CA GLY A 178 -9.19 -0.87 14.89
C GLY A 178 -8.93 -1.87 16.01
N LEU A 179 -9.97 -2.23 16.75
CA LEU A 179 -9.85 -3.15 17.88
C LEU A 179 -9.42 -4.54 17.42
N LEU A 180 -9.98 -5.04 16.31
CA LEU A 180 -9.59 -6.32 15.73
C LEU A 180 -8.08 -6.34 15.45
N THR A 181 -7.55 -5.33 14.77
CA THR A 181 -6.11 -5.24 14.45
C THR A 181 -5.23 -5.21 15.72
N LEU A 182 -5.67 -4.53 16.80
CA LEU A 182 -4.94 -4.52 18.07
C LEU A 182 -4.90 -5.90 18.73
N VAL A 183 -6.02 -6.61 18.74
CA VAL A 183 -6.09 -7.99 19.25
C VAL A 183 -5.25 -8.94 18.40
N GLU A 184 -5.32 -8.82 17.07
CA GLU A 184 -4.48 -9.59 16.14
C GLU A 184 -3.00 -9.36 16.42
N ASN A 185 -2.60 -8.10 16.64
CA ASN A 185 -1.22 -7.76 16.96
C ASN A 185 -0.78 -8.38 18.30
N ALA A 186 -1.61 -8.32 19.33
CA ALA A 186 -1.32 -8.94 20.62
C ALA A 186 -1.03 -10.44 20.46
N ILE A 187 -1.87 -11.18 19.71
CA ILE A 187 -1.71 -12.63 19.52
C ILE A 187 -0.54 -12.96 18.57
N LYS A 188 -0.32 -12.16 17.53
CA LYS A 188 0.72 -12.40 16.52
C LYS A 188 2.13 -12.18 17.07
N HIS A 189 2.30 -11.12 17.86
CA HIS A 189 3.61 -10.66 18.31
C HIS A 189 4.04 -11.21 19.67
N ASN A 190 3.14 -11.89 20.38
CA ASN A 190 3.43 -12.46 21.69
C ASN A 190 3.38 -13.99 21.68
N GLU A 191 4.17 -14.58 22.56
CA GLU A 191 4.09 -16.00 22.88
C GLU A 191 2.88 -16.28 23.78
N ALA A 192 2.16 -17.35 23.48
CA ALA A 192 1.08 -17.89 24.30
C ALA A 192 1.43 -19.34 24.63
N SER A 193 1.78 -19.59 25.90
CA SER A 193 2.26 -20.90 26.39
C SER A 193 1.58 -21.29 27.70
N ASN A 194 1.67 -22.56 28.09
CA ASN A 194 1.08 -23.05 29.35
C ASN A 194 1.71 -22.36 30.58
N GLU A 195 3.03 -22.13 30.54
CA GLU A 195 3.77 -21.49 31.64
C GLU A 195 3.50 -19.99 31.72
N ASN A 196 3.25 -19.36 30.56
CA ASN A 196 3.06 -17.93 30.43
C ASN A 196 1.91 -17.67 29.45
N PRO A 197 0.65 -17.62 29.94
CA PRO A 197 -0.49 -17.31 29.09
C PRO A 197 -0.44 -15.86 28.61
N LEU A 198 -0.92 -15.63 27.39
CA LEU A 198 -1.18 -14.30 26.85
C LEU A 198 -2.50 -13.80 27.44
N LEU A 199 -2.45 -12.66 28.09
CA LEU A 199 -3.58 -11.98 28.70
C LEU A 199 -3.93 -10.76 27.83
N ILE A 200 -5.19 -10.65 27.41
CA ILE A 200 -5.70 -9.50 26.67
C ILE A 200 -6.86 -8.89 27.44
N ASP A 201 -6.75 -7.62 27.81
CA ASP A 201 -7.81 -6.85 28.44
C ASP A 201 -8.31 -5.78 27.48
N ILE A 202 -9.63 -5.69 27.33
CA ILE A 202 -10.30 -4.66 26.55
C ILE A 202 -11.29 -3.97 27.48
N SER A 203 -11.04 -2.69 27.76
CA SER A 203 -11.82 -1.93 28.72
C SER A 203 -12.05 -0.50 28.25
N LEU A 204 -13.08 0.13 28.82
CA LEU A 204 -13.36 1.54 28.61
C LEU A 204 -12.53 2.39 29.59
N GLU A 205 -11.85 3.43 29.10
CA GLU A 205 -11.24 4.44 29.94
C GLU A 205 -11.99 5.77 29.79
N GLY A 206 -12.75 6.13 30.82
CA GLY A 206 -13.59 7.32 30.81
C GLY A 206 -14.76 7.18 29.84
N ARG A 207 -14.93 8.18 28.95
CA ARG A 207 -15.97 8.16 27.89
C ARG A 207 -15.41 8.24 26.48
N ASP A 208 -14.09 8.41 26.35
CA ASP A 208 -13.47 8.85 25.10
C ASP A 208 -12.49 7.84 24.53
N TYR A 209 -12.13 6.80 25.28
CA TYR A 209 -11.12 5.83 24.86
C TYR A 209 -11.52 4.39 25.16
N ILE A 210 -11.35 3.52 24.17
CA ILE A 210 -11.27 2.07 24.37
C ILE A 210 -9.80 1.69 24.48
N VAL A 211 -9.47 0.94 25.53
CA VAL A 211 -8.12 0.51 25.84
C VAL A 211 -8.00 -0.96 25.53
N VAL A 212 -7.00 -1.32 24.72
CA VAL A 212 -6.57 -2.70 24.52
C VAL A 212 -5.20 -2.86 25.18
N LYS A 213 -5.11 -3.81 26.09
CA LYS A 213 -3.92 -4.06 26.90
C LYS A 213 -3.54 -5.54 26.80
N ASN A 214 -2.25 -5.83 26.63
CA ASN A 214 -1.75 -7.20 26.74
C ASN A 214 -0.40 -7.27 27.47
N ASN A 215 -0.10 -8.41 28.08
CA ASN A 215 1.25 -8.67 28.60
C ASN A 215 2.23 -8.90 27.43
N LEU A 216 3.42 -8.32 27.51
CA LEU A 216 4.45 -8.39 26.49
C LEU A 216 5.32 -9.64 26.66
N ARG A 217 5.35 -10.47 25.63
CA ARG A 217 6.19 -11.67 25.50
C ARG A 217 6.63 -11.80 24.05
N ARG A 218 7.51 -10.90 23.60
CA ARG A 218 7.90 -10.77 22.20
C ARG A 218 8.33 -12.11 21.60
N LYS A 219 7.56 -12.59 20.64
CA LYS A 219 7.86 -13.81 19.90
C LYS A 219 9.01 -13.55 18.93
N LYS A 220 9.98 -14.47 18.84
CA LYS A 220 10.94 -14.47 17.73
C LYS A 220 10.17 -14.74 16.44
N MET A 221 10.00 -13.70 15.62
CA MET A 221 9.22 -13.82 14.39
C MET A 221 10.00 -14.60 13.35
N THR A 222 9.42 -15.69 12.85
CA THR A 222 9.96 -16.50 11.74
C THR A 222 9.64 -15.91 10.37
N GLN A 223 8.70 -14.97 10.30
CA GLN A 223 8.35 -14.23 9.08
C GLN A 223 8.31 -12.73 9.36
N PRO A 224 8.67 -11.86 8.39
CA PRO A 224 8.56 -10.42 8.54
C PRO A 224 7.11 -10.02 8.82
N SER A 225 6.87 -9.18 9.83
CA SER A 225 5.59 -8.49 9.93
C SER A 225 5.53 -7.41 8.86
N THR A 226 4.35 -7.21 8.25
CA THR A 226 4.13 -6.08 7.35
C THR A 226 4.34 -4.76 8.08
N GLY A 227 4.06 -4.68 9.39
CA GLY A 227 4.23 -3.48 10.21
C GLY A 227 3.23 -2.37 9.90
N ILE A 228 2.25 -2.63 9.03
CA ILE A 228 1.33 -1.63 8.46
C ILE A 228 0.12 -1.36 9.37
N GLY A 229 -0.28 -2.31 10.22
CA GLY A 229 -1.56 -2.25 10.96
C GLY A 229 -1.69 -1.04 11.90
N LEU A 230 -0.72 -0.84 12.80
CA LEU A 230 -0.78 0.26 13.78
C LEU A 230 -0.59 1.64 13.13
N PRO A 231 0.37 1.86 12.21
CA PRO A 231 0.45 3.10 11.45
C PRO A 231 -0.83 3.45 10.68
N ASN A 232 -1.49 2.46 10.07
CA ASN A 232 -2.77 2.68 9.37
C ASN A 232 -3.88 3.12 10.32
N ILE A 233 -3.96 2.55 11.52
CA ILE A 233 -4.92 2.99 12.54
C ILE A 233 -4.66 4.44 12.93
N ILE A 234 -3.39 4.79 13.22
CA ILE A 234 -3.00 6.15 13.63
C ILE A 234 -3.41 7.16 12.55
N SER A 235 -2.98 6.95 11.30
CA SER A 235 -3.25 7.87 10.19
C SER A 235 -4.75 8.06 9.92
N ARG A 236 -5.54 6.99 10.04
CA ARG A 236 -6.99 7.07 9.89
C ARG A 236 -7.65 7.80 11.07
N CYS A 237 -7.21 7.56 12.31
CA CYS A 237 -7.70 8.29 13.48
C CYS A 237 -7.40 9.79 13.38
N GLU A 238 -6.19 10.17 12.98
CA GLU A 238 -5.80 11.58 12.76
C GLU A 238 -6.70 12.30 11.74
N SER A 239 -7.26 11.56 10.78
CA SER A 239 -8.17 12.11 9.77
C SER A 239 -9.63 12.21 10.24
N LEU A 240 -10.00 11.52 11.33
CA LEU A 240 -11.39 11.36 11.77
C LEU A 240 -11.69 12.03 13.12
N THR A 241 -10.68 12.24 13.97
CA THR A 241 -10.85 12.79 15.30
C THR A 241 -9.62 13.58 15.75
N SER A 242 -9.84 14.59 16.59
CA SER A 242 -8.75 15.37 17.21
C SER A 242 -8.06 14.61 18.35
N ASN A 243 -8.66 13.54 18.87
CA ASN A 243 -8.09 12.72 19.93
C ASN A 243 -7.06 11.75 19.35
N PRO A 244 -5.78 11.80 19.77
CA PRO A 244 -4.76 10.93 19.22
C PRO A 244 -4.90 9.49 19.75
N VAL A 245 -4.40 8.53 18.97
CA VAL A 245 -4.15 7.17 19.45
C VAL A 245 -2.97 7.21 20.42
N ILE A 246 -3.15 6.67 21.63
CA ILE A 246 -2.12 6.69 22.67
C ILE A 246 -1.52 5.29 22.78
N ILE A 247 -0.21 5.17 22.60
CA ILE A 247 0.52 3.90 22.73
C ILE A 247 1.48 4.02 23.91
N ARG A 248 1.44 3.04 24.81
CA ARG A 248 2.33 2.98 25.98
C ARG A 248 2.84 1.56 26.18
N GLU A 249 4.10 1.45 26.54
CA GLU A 249 4.73 0.22 27.02
C GLU A 249 5.16 0.45 28.47
N VAL A 250 4.54 -0.25 29.42
CA VAL A 250 4.75 -0.05 30.86
C VAL A 250 4.86 -1.40 31.54
N ALA A 251 5.89 -1.60 32.36
CA ALA A 251 6.01 -2.77 33.24
C ALA A 251 5.71 -4.13 32.55
N ASN A 252 6.21 -4.30 31.32
CA ASN A 252 5.99 -5.49 30.48
C ASN A 252 4.54 -5.68 29.98
N GLU A 253 3.83 -4.58 29.79
CA GLU A 253 2.50 -4.50 29.19
C GLU A 253 2.53 -3.56 28.00
N PHE A 254 1.80 -3.92 26.95
CA PHE A 254 1.57 -3.06 25.79
C PHE A 254 0.12 -2.58 25.84
N ILE A 255 -0.05 -1.26 25.82
CA ILE A 255 -1.33 -0.59 26.02
C ILE A 255 -1.55 0.34 24.83
N VAL A 256 -2.67 0.17 24.14
CA VAL A 256 -3.10 1.06 23.07
C VAL A 256 -4.48 1.59 23.41
N LYS A 257 -4.63 2.92 23.42
CA LYS A 257 -5.90 3.60 23.62
C LYS A 257 -6.39 4.13 22.28
N LEU A 258 -7.54 3.63 21.84
CA LEU A 258 -8.23 4.09 20.65
C LEU A 258 -9.32 5.09 21.01
N PRO A 259 -9.36 6.26 20.35
CA PRO A 259 -10.40 7.24 20.59
C PRO A 259 -11.76 6.71 20.12
N ILE A 260 -12.78 6.96 20.94
CA ILE A 260 -14.18 6.82 20.58
C ILE A 260 -14.57 8.07 19.78
N ILE A 261 -15.28 7.86 18.68
CA ILE A 261 -15.81 8.89 17.81
C ILE A 261 -17.27 9.06 18.18
N HIS A 262 -17.58 10.15 18.88
CA HIS A 262 -18.95 10.55 19.17
C HIS A 262 -19.53 11.22 17.93
N ALA A 263 -20.76 10.83 17.56
CA ALA A 263 -21.51 11.45 16.46
C ALA A 263 -22.02 12.84 16.83
#